data_AF-A0A935F6V4-F1
#
_entry.id   AF-A0A935F6V4-F1
#
_cell.length_a   1.000
_cell.length_b   1.000
_cell.length_c   1.000
_cell.angle_alpha   90.00
_cell.angle_beta   90.00
_cell.angle_gamma   90.00
#
_symmetry.space_group_name_H-M   'P 1'
#
loop_
_entity.id
_entity.type
_entity.pdbx_description
1 polymer ?
#
loop_
_entity_poly.entity_id
_entity_poly.type
_entity_poly.pdbx_seq_one_letter_code
_entity_poly.pdbx_strand_id
1 'polypeptide(L)'
;MEHIRCNGGVRIGNGDYPPEYGLDLFVIKVNNRFERIAVLKSRTINRSCSMSAFYADDNAQYKSAIDNFLFQLQFTDGPQPLIAQSRSIKGDGVMGVWQGISMQASASSGLRYAVYTPLFLPNGQAYFGAKFPSEGLYETDTRVPAELYRRDWGFYSYSNGKGVLKMPYGELPLRMEGKTLIITANNTDHKFYQLPSVNGAKFNGTYIMTEAYGKIPSITFSADGKFSDNGAIRVLTHEYNDCINPGLTPGSGSYTVQDYTITFNYNDGRKIKIAFLGTEYDINNQSPAVLRMSNNEDPMTRR
;
A
#
# COMPACT_ATOMS: atom_id res chain seq x y z
N MET A 1 16.53 7.99 -8.43
CA MET A 1 17.19 7.81 -9.73
C MET A 1 16.35 8.57 -10.75
N GLU A 2 16.94 9.52 -11.47
CA GLU A 2 16.21 10.26 -12.50
C GLU A 2 15.97 9.33 -13.70
N HIS A 3 14.71 9.14 -14.07
CA HIS A 3 14.33 8.25 -15.15
C HIS A 3 13.07 8.74 -15.86
N ILE A 4 12.92 8.30 -17.11
CA ILE A 4 11.70 8.41 -17.90
C ILE A 4 11.16 6.99 -18.07
N ARG A 5 9.86 6.80 -17.80
CA ARG A 5 9.14 5.55 -18.10
C ARG A 5 8.22 5.79 -19.29
N CYS A 6 8.36 4.95 -20.30
CA CYS A 6 7.44 4.86 -21.44
C CYS A 6 6.82 3.47 -21.46
N ASN A 7 5.53 3.37 -21.76
CA ASN A 7 4.85 2.10 -21.96
C ASN A 7 4.16 2.06 -23.32
N GLY A 8 4.10 0.87 -23.92
CA GLY A 8 3.41 0.65 -25.18
C GLY A 8 3.11 -0.83 -25.39
N GLY A 9 2.24 -1.14 -26.34
CA GLY A 9 1.90 -2.51 -26.68
C GLY A 9 1.64 -2.70 -28.16
N VAL A 10 1.86 -3.92 -28.64
CA VAL A 10 1.59 -4.35 -30.01
C VAL A 10 0.69 -5.58 -29.97
N ARG A 11 -0.41 -5.52 -30.72
CA ARG A 11 -1.28 -6.67 -30.99
C ARG A 11 -0.77 -7.40 -32.22
N ILE A 12 -0.65 -8.72 -32.13
CA ILE A 12 -0.14 -9.56 -33.22
C ILE A 12 -1.21 -10.60 -33.57
N GLY A 13 -1.73 -10.53 -34.81
CA GLY A 13 -2.71 -11.47 -35.34
C GLY A 13 -4.11 -10.90 -35.50
N ASN A 14 -5.05 -11.76 -35.92
CA ASN A 14 -6.45 -11.43 -36.22
C ASN A 14 -7.41 -12.09 -35.21
N GLY A 15 -8.64 -11.59 -35.12
CA GLY A 15 -9.71 -12.08 -34.24
C GLY A 15 -10.07 -11.07 -33.14
N ASP A 16 -11.09 -11.37 -32.34
CA ASP A 16 -11.59 -10.46 -31.29
C ASP A 16 -10.59 -10.26 -30.13
N TYR A 17 -9.60 -11.16 -30.03
CA TYR A 17 -8.74 -11.35 -28.87
C TYR A 17 -7.32 -11.83 -29.25
N PRO A 18 -6.59 -11.09 -30.12
CA PRO A 18 -5.25 -11.50 -30.53
C PRO A 18 -4.24 -11.34 -29.39
N PRO A 19 -3.15 -12.13 -29.37
CA PRO A 19 -2.03 -11.91 -28.45
C PRO A 19 -1.55 -10.45 -28.47
N GLU A 20 -1.33 -9.89 -27.29
CA GLU A 20 -0.82 -8.53 -27.12
C GLU A 20 0.49 -8.60 -26.32
N TYR A 21 1.53 -7.95 -26.83
CA TYR A 21 2.82 -7.85 -26.17
C TYR A 21 3.04 -6.40 -25.75
N GLY A 22 3.37 -6.20 -24.48
CA GLY A 22 3.65 -4.89 -23.90
C GLY A 22 5.14 -4.69 -23.71
N LEU A 23 5.57 -3.44 -23.69
CA LEU A 23 6.92 -3.03 -23.35
C LEU A 23 6.82 -1.87 -22.36
N ASP A 24 7.45 -2.03 -21.19
CA ASP A 24 7.85 -0.90 -20.37
C ASP A 24 9.33 -0.61 -20.63
N LEU A 25 9.62 0.61 -21.08
CA LEU A 25 10.97 1.10 -21.31
C LEU A 25 11.31 2.17 -20.27
N PHE A 26 12.36 1.90 -19.51
CA PHE A 26 12.93 2.84 -18.56
C PHE A 26 14.21 3.40 -19.15
N VAL A 27 14.27 4.72 -19.33
CA VAL A 27 15.49 5.44 -19.72
C VAL A 27 16.03 6.12 -18.49
N ILE A 28 17.20 5.68 -18.03
CA ILE A 28 17.84 6.16 -16.81
C ILE A 28 19.07 6.97 -17.20
N LYS A 29 19.24 8.14 -16.61
CA LYS A 29 20.50 8.89 -16.73
C LYS A 29 21.48 8.43 -15.65
N VAL A 30 22.63 7.92 -16.07
CA VAL A 30 23.72 7.50 -15.19
C VAL A 30 24.96 8.29 -15.59
N ASN A 31 25.39 9.24 -14.76
CA ASN A 31 26.41 10.23 -15.09
C ASN A 31 26.14 10.92 -16.44
N ASN A 32 27.03 10.72 -17.41
CA ASN A 32 26.98 11.29 -18.76
C ASN A 32 26.44 10.31 -19.81
N ARG A 33 25.80 9.20 -19.42
CA ARG A 33 25.18 8.25 -20.35
C ARG A 33 23.73 7.93 -20.00
N PHE A 34 23.04 7.34 -20.96
CA PHE A 34 21.68 6.82 -20.80
C PHE A 34 21.68 5.31 -20.83
N GLU A 35 21.10 4.71 -19.80
CA GLU A 35 20.84 3.28 -19.71
C GLU A 35 19.38 3.01 -20.04
N ARG A 36 19.13 1.89 -20.70
CA ARG A 36 17.79 1.51 -21.16
C ARG A 36 17.44 0.14 -20.63
N ILE A 37 16.33 0.04 -19.91
CA ILE A 37 15.83 -1.23 -19.40
C ILE A 37 14.47 -1.46 -20.03
N ALA A 38 14.37 -2.59 -20.71
CA ALA A 38 13.16 -3.04 -21.36
C ALA A 38 12.56 -4.19 -20.56
N VAL A 39 11.31 -4.05 -20.14
CA VAL A 39 10.52 -5.13 -19.55
C VAL A 39 9.48 -5.54 -20.58
N LEU A 40 9.69 -6.70 -21.18
CA LEU A 40 8.74 -7.30 -22.11
C LEU A 40 7.62 -7.98 -21.33
N LYS A 41 6.39 -7.75 -21.77
CA LYS A 41 5.17 -8.24 -21.15
C LYS A 41 4.35 -8.99 -22.18
N SER A 42 3.71 -10.08 -21.80
CA SER A 42 2.67 -10.71 -22.60
C SER A 42 1.33 -10.55 -21.91
N ARG A 43 0.30 -10.25 -22.70
CA ARG A 43 -1.09 -10.23 -22.27
C ARG A 43 -1.69 -11.57 -22.67
N THR A 44 -1.98 -12.42 -21.70
CA THR A 44 -2.70 -13.67 -21.95
C THR A 44 -4.14 -13.50 -21.54
N ILE A 45 -5.06 -13.87 -22.42
CA ILE A 45 -6.48 -13.82 -22.10
C ILE A 45 -6.83 -15.04 -21.28
N ASN A 46 -7.25 -14.80 -20.04
CA ASN A 46 -7.79 -15.87 -19.23
C ASN A 46 -9.27 -16.07 -19.56
N ARG A 47 -9.58 -17.10 -20.35
CA ARG A 47 -10.96 -17.42 -20.74
C ARG A 47 -11.80 -17.91 -19.56
N SER A 48 -11.21 -18.34 -18.44
CA SER A 48 -11.96 -18.74 -17.24
C SER A 48 -12.43 -17.57 -16.38
N CYS A 49 -11.97 -16.35 -16.65
CA CYS A 49 -12.37 -15.14 -15.93
C CYS A 49 -13.01 -14.08 -16.85
N SER A 50 -14.31 -14.20 -17.16
CA SER A 50 -15.08 -13.12 -17.82
C SER A 50 -14.40 -12.49 -19.06
N MET A 51 -13.56 -13.26 -19.77
CA MET A 51 -12.77 -12.84 -20.94
C MET A 51 -11.94 -11.56 -20.74
N SER A 52 -11.47 -11.29 -19.52
CA SER A 52 -10.64 -10.10 -19.26
C SER A 52 -9.21 -10.32 -19.74
N ALA A 53 -8.74 -9.44 -20.63
CA ALA A 53 -7.35 -9.38 -21.00
C ALA A 53 -6.61 -8.50 -19.97
N PHE A 54 -5.52 -8.97 -19.40
CA PHE A 54 -4.69 -8.20 -18.45
C PHE A 54 -3.22 -8.47 -18.72
N TYR A 55 -2.37 -7.46 -18.54
CA TYR A 55 -0.94 -7.68 -18.46
C TYR A 55 -0.60 -8.24 -17.08
N ALA A 56 0.48 -9.00 -16.98
CA ALA A 56 0.95 -9.50 -15.69
C ALA A 56 1.16 -8.35 -14.68
N ASP A 57 1.60 -7.17 -15.12
CA ASP A 57 1.81 -5.98 -14.28
C ASP A 57 0.54 -5.14 -14.02
N ASP A 58 -0.63 -5.58 -14.47
CA ASP A 58 -1.91 -5.11 -13.94
C ASP A 58 -2.12 -5.64 -12.51
N ASN A 59 -1.50 -6.78 -12.18
CA ASN A 59 -1.38 -7.24 -10.81
C ASN A 59 -0.35 -6.39 -10.05
N ALA A 60 -0.77 -5.83 -8.92
CA ALA A 60 0.05 -4.94 -8.10
C ALA A 60 1.38 -5.57 -7.64
N GLN A 61 1.43 -6.88 -7.41
CA GLN A 61 2.65 -7.58 -6.99
C GLN A 61 3.69 -7.59 -8.11
N TYR A 62 3.29 -7.93 -9.34
CA TYR A 62 4.19 -7.93 -10.49
C TYR A 62 4.64 -6.52 -10.86
N LYS A 63 3.73 -5.54 -10.81
CA LYS A 63 4.08 -4.14 -10.99
C LYS A 63 5.13 -3.68 -9.99
N SER A 64 4.90 -3.99 -8.71
CA SER A 64 5.84 -3.68 -7.64
C SER A 64 7.16 -4.42 -7.80
N ALA A 65 7.16 -5.66 -8.28
CA ALA A 65 8.38 -6.41 -8.55
C ALA A 65 9.22 -5.77 -9.67
N ILE A 66 8.58 -5.30 -10.75
CA ILE A 66 9.25 -4.55 -11.83
C ILE A 66 9.86 -3.26 -11.28
N ASP A 67 9.09 -2.47 -10.54
CA ASP A 67 9.58 -1.19 -10.01
C ASP A 67 10.68 -1.42 -8.95
N ASN A 68 10.55 -2.44 -8.09
CA ASN A 68 11.59 -2.85 -7.16
C ASN A 68 12.89 -3.24 -7.86
N PHE A 69 12.80 -4.05 -8.93
CA PHE A 69 13.95 -4.43 -9.73
C PHE A 69 14.69 -3.18 -10.22
N LEU A 70 13.97 -2.21 -10.79
CA LEU A 70 14.57 -0.96 -11.27
C LEU A 70 15.26 -0.17 -10.17
N PHE A 71 14.63 -0.06 -9.00
CA PHE A 71 15.19 0.69 -7.88
C PHE A 71 16.31 -0.04 -7.14
N GLN A 72 16.52 -1.33 -7.42
CA GLN A 72 17.63 -2.13 -6.94
C GLN A 72 18.83 -2.11 -7.89
N LEU A 73 18.67 -1.66 -9.14
CA LEU A 73 19.79 -1.57 -10.08
C LEU A 73 20.84 -0.57 -9.59
N GLN A 74 22.06 -1.08 -9.49
CA GLN A 74 23.25 -0.31 -9.15
C GLN A 74 24.22 -0.36 -10.32
N PHE A 75 24.69 0.81 -10.72
CA PHE A 75 25.75 0.96 -11.70
C PHE A 75 27.04 1.20 -10.94
N THR A 76 28.12 0.50 -11.32
CA THR A 76 29.43 0.59 -10.64
C THR A 76 30.00 2.00 -10.60
N ASP A 77 29.66 2.82 -11.61
CA ASP A 77 30.02 4.22 -11.68
C ASP A 77 28.83 5.16 -11.42
N GLY A 78 27.64 4.64 -11.12
CA GLY A 78 26.43 5.44 -10.97
C GLY A 78 26.38 6.26 -9.68
N PRO A 79 25.55 7.32 -9.65
CA PRO A 79 25.31 8.06 -8.42
C PRO A 79 24.66 7.14 -7.37
N GLN A 80 25.00 7.37 -6.10
CA GLN A 80 24.35 6.69 -4.98
C GLN A 80 22.82 6.91 -5.03
N PRO A 81 22.01 5.94 -4.56
CA PRO A 81 20.55 6.10 -4.53
C PRO A 81 20.16 7.38 -3.80
N LEU A 82 19.44 8.28 -4.49
CA LEU A 82 18.99 9.58 -3.96
C LEU A 82 18.13 9.46 -2.69
N ILE A 83 17.50 8.31 -2.47
CA ILE A 83 16.67 8.02 -1.31
C ILE A 83 17.06 6.62 -0.83
N ALA A 84 17.62 6.54 0.37
CA ALA A 84 17.80 5.26 1.04
C ALA A 84 16.43 4.68 1.41
N GLN A 85 16.26 3.37 1.24
CA GLN A 85 15.07 2.69 1.77
C GLN A 85 15.01 2.91 3.28
N SER A 86 13.89 3.40 3.77
CA SER A 86 13.67 3.44 5.21
C SER A 86 13.35 2.03 5.69
N ARG A 87 14.21 1.46 6.55
CA ARG A 87 13.96 0.15 7.17
C ARG A 87 13.16 0.24 8.46
N SER A 88 12.79 1.44 8.87
CA SER A 88 12.03 1.69 10.09
C SER A 88 11.07 2.85 9.91
N ILE A 89 10.00 2.81 10.69
CA ILE A 89 9.02 3.88 10.85
C ILE A 89 9.16 4.57 12.22
N LYS A 90 10.14 4.16 13.04
CA LYS A 90 10.41 4.73 14.36
C LYS A 90 11.33 5.95 14.23
N GLY A 91 11.04 6.98 15.02
CA GLY A 91 11.91 8.14 15.16
C GLY A 91 11.27 9.25 15.97
N ASP A 92 12.04 10.31 16.24
CA ASP A 92 11.60 11.50 16.97
C ASP A 92 10.84 12.52 16.07
N GLY A 93 10.15 13.46 16.72
CA GLY A 93 9.41 14.53 16.04
C GLY A 93 8.13 14.03 15.38
N VAL A 94 8.04 14.15 14.05
CA VAL A 94 6.83 13.79 13.28
C VAL A 94 6.89 12.39 12.69
N MET A 95 8.00 11.66 12.85
CA MET A 95 8.16 10.32 12.28
C MET A 95 7.13 9.33 12.83
N GLY A 96 6.60 8.49 11.95
CA GLY A 96 5.60 7.47 12.29
C GLY A 96 4.32 7.58 11.48
N VAL A 97 3.32 6.81 11.91
CA VAL A 97 1.98 6.75 11.30
C VAL A 97 1.01 7.53 12.17
N TRP A 98 0.24 8.39 11.53
CA TRP A 98 -0.73 9.27 12.16
C TRP A 98 -2.10 9.04 11.57
N GLN A 99 -3.15 9.35 12.31
CA GLN A 99 -4.53 9.32 11.82
C GLN A 99 -5.28 10.57 12.26
N GLY A 100 -6.11 11.11 11.37
CA GLY A 100 -6.92 12.29 11.64
C GLY A 100 -7.92 12.56 10.52
N ILE A 101 -8.76 13.56 10.72
CA ILE A 101 -9.76 13.98 9.74
C ILE A 101 -9.24 15.23 9.04
N SER A 102 -9.17 15.18 7.71
CA SER A 102 -8.72 16.30 6.88
C SER A 102 -9.68 16.57 5.72
N MET A 103 -9.60 17.76 5.14
CA MET A 103 -10.37 18.09 3.95
C MET A 103 -9.79 17.41 2.71
N GLN A 104 -10.65 16.74 1.97
CA GLN A 104 -10.42 16.19 0.65
C GLN A 104 -11.20 17.01 -0.38
N ALA A 105 -10.52 17.48 -1.43
CA ALA A 105 -11.15 18.10 -2.58
C ALA A 105 -11.38 17.04 -3.68
N SER A 106 -12.62 16.93 -4.13
CA SER A 106 -13.03 16.09 -5.26
C SER A 106 -13.68 16.93 -6.35
N ALA A 107 -13.28 16.73 -7.61
CA ALA A 107 -13.86 17.41 -8.75
C ALA A 107 -15.37 17.16 -8.91
N SER A 108 -15.87 16.00 -8.44
CA SER A 108 -17.28 15.61 -8.56
C SER A 108 -18.12 15.90 -7.32
N SER A 109 -17.51 16.19 -6.17
CA SER A 109 -18.18 16.20 -4.86
C SER A 109 -17.87 17.43 -4.00
N GLY A 110 -17.05 18.36 -4.51
CA GLY A 110 -16.61 19.53 -3.75
C GLY A 110 -15.63 19.16 -2.62
N LEU A 111 -15.68 19.94 -1.54
CA LEU A 111 -14.89 19.71 -0.33
C LEU A 111 -15.63 18.76 0.61
N ARG A 112 -14.98 17.68 1.03
CA ARG A 112 -15.51 16.76 2.05
C ARG A 112 -14.45 16.44 3.09
N TYR A 113 -14.86 16.03 4.28
CA TYR A 113 -13.94 15.46 5.26
C TYR A 113 -13.70 13.98 4.95
N ALA A 114 -12.45 13.54 5.08
CA ALA A 114 -12.07 12.13 5.00
C ALA A 114 -11.05 11.80 6.09
N VAL A 115 -10.97 10.52 6.45
CA VAL A 115 -9.89 10.01 7.29
C VAL A 115 -8.62 9.99 6.45
N TYR A 116 -7.58 10.61 6.98
CA TYR A 116 -6.24 10.62 6.41
C TYR A 116 -5.32 9.88 7.35
N THR A 117 -4.36 9.17 6.76
CA THR A 117 -3.34 8.43 7.52
C THR A 117 -1.93 8.90 7.14
N PRO A 118 -1.50 10.11 7.55
CA PRO A 118 -0.18 10.61 7.20
C PRO A 118 0.93 9.69 7.71
N LEU A 119 1.97 9.51 6.91
CA LEU A 119 3.17 8.77 7.27
C LEU A 119 4.38 9.64 7.01
N PHE A 120 5.31 9.70 7.97
CA PHE A 120 6.58 10.41 7.86
C PHE A 120 7.72 9.42 8.12
N LEU A 121 8.61 9.28 7.14
CA LEU A 121 9.67 8.27 7.14
C LEU A 121 11.04 8.91 7.43
N PRO A 122 11.94 8.21 8.14
CA PRO A 122 13.31 8.65 8.39
C PRO A 122 14.11 9.08 7.15
N ASN A 123 13.77 8.57 5.97
CA ASN A 123 14.42 8.93 4.71
C ASN A 123 13.91 10.26 4.11
N GLY A 124 13.07 11.01 4.83
CA GLY A 124 12.50 12.29 4.42
C GLY A 124 11.27 12.17 3.50
N GLN A 125 10.87 10.97 3.11
CA GLN A 125 9.62 10.76 2.39
C GLN A 125 8.42 10.88 3.32
N ALA A 126 7.31 11.34 2.77
CA ALA A 126 6.04 11.38 3.46
C ALA A 126 4.91 10.88 2.55
N TYR A 127 3.90 10.27 3.15
CA TYR A 127 2.63 9.94 2.50
C TYR A 127 1.53 10.77 3.15
N PHE A 128 0.67 11.36 2.32
CA PHE A 128 -0.47 12.16 2.73
C PHE A 128 -1.64 11.96 1.76
N GLY A 129 -2.37 10.87 1.97
CA GLY A 129 -3.59 10.56 1.24
C GLY A 129 -4.67 9.92 2.12
N ALA A 130 -5.83 9.73 1.51
CA ALA A 130 -7.04 9.26 2.20
C ALA A 130 -7.13 7.74 2.37
N LYS A 131 -6.19 6.97 1.80
CA LYS A 131 -6.17 5.50 1.89
C LYS A 131 -4.76 5.00 2.15
N PHE A 132 -4.54 4.39 3.30
CA PHE A 132 -3.23 3.82 3.64
C PHE A 132 -2.72 2.86 2.55
N PRO A 133 -1.39 2.70 2.36
CA PRO A 133 -0.86 1.71 1.43
C PRO A 133 -1.49 0.32 1.68
N SER A 134 -2.09 -0.28 0.65
CA SER A 134 -2.95 -1.47 0.78
C SER A 134 -2.24 -2.69 1.37
N GLU A 135 -0.93 -2.83 1.14
CA GLU A 135 -0.09 -3.91 1.66
C GLU A 135 0.57 -3.55 3.01
N GLY A 136 0.33 -2.35 3.53
CA GLY A 136 1.03 -1.79 4.69
C GLY A 136 2.49 -1.39 4.40
N LEU A 137 3.35 -1.35 5.43
CA LEU A 137 4.72 -0.80 5.32
C LEU A 137 5.84 -1.84 5.49
N TYR A 138 5.53 -3.07 5.89
CA TYR A 138 6.57 -4.08 6.13
C TYR A 138 7.26 -4.55 4.84
N GLU A 139 8.58 -4.35 4.78
CA GLU A 139 9.43 -4.59 3.60
C GLU A 139 8.96 -3.83 2.34
N THR A 140 8.19 -2.75 2.53
CA THR A 140 7.73 -1.93 1.41
C THR A 140 8.86 -0.99 0.97
N ASP A 141 9.28 -1.09 -0.28
CA ASP A 141 10.11 -0.06 -0.89
C ASP A 141 9.23 1.14 -1.23
N THR A 142 9.25 2.16 -0.38
CA THR A 142 8.38 3.34 -0.49
C THR A 142 8.65 4.21 -1.72
N ARG A 143 9.72 3.93 -2.49
CA ARG A 143 9.97 4.53 -3.80
C ARG A 143 8.97 4.05 -4.85
N VAL A 144 8.55 2.78 -4.77
CA VAL A 144 7.56 2.18 -5.68
C VAL A 144 6.18 2.85 -5.56
N PRO A 145 5.49 2.84 -4.40
CA PRO A 145 4.19 3.47 -4.28
C PRO A 145 4.25 4.98 -4.49
N ALA A 146 5.40 5.64 -4.23
CA ALA A 146 5.60 7.04 -4.55
C ALA A 146 5.56 7.34 -6.07
N GLU A 147 5.99 6.41 -6.92
CA GLU A 147 5.84 6.55 -8.37
C GLU A 147 4.41 6.24 -8.83
N LEU A 148 3.76 5.23 -8.25
CA LEU A 148 2.42 4.81 -8.66
C LEU A 148 1.32 5.78 -8.21
N TYR A 149 1.48 6.36 -7.02
CA TYR A 149 0.51 7.23 -6.38
C TYR A 149 1.13 8.59 -6.10
N ARG A 150 1.82 9.17 -7.09
CA ARG A 150 2.58 10.43 -6.96
C ARG A 150 1.84 11.52 -6.19
N ARG A 151 0.53 11.68 -6.42
CA ARG A 151 -0.28 12.68 -5.72
C ARG A 151 -0.26 12.53 -4.20
N ASP A 152 -0.19 11.31 -3.68
CA ASP A 152 -0.28 11.02 -2.25
C ASP A 152 1.10 10.93 -1.58
N TRP A 153 2.19 11.01 -2.35
CA TRP A 153 3.56 10.93 -1.82
C TRP A 153 4.32 12.24 -2.04
N GLY A 154 5.18 12.57 -1.08
CA GLY A 154 5.97 13.79 -1.08
C GLY A 154 7.18 13.68 -0.17
N PHE A 155 7.71 14.83 0.23
CA PHE A 155 8.85 14.94 1.13
C PHE A 155 8.52 15.89 2.26
N TYR A 156 9.21 15.76 3.39
CA TYR A 156 9.06 16.71 4.47
C TYR A 156 10.40 17.23 4.98
N SER A 157 10.37 18.45 5.50
CA SER A 157 11.40 18.97 6.38
C SER A 157 10.79 19.27 7.74
N TYR A 158 11.50 18.96 8.82
CA TYR A 158 11.03 19.22 10.18
C TYR A 158 12.20 19.56 11.10
N SER A 159 12.08 20.67 11.82
CA SER A 159 13.06 21.09 12.82
C SER A 159 12.40 22.02 13.84
N ASN A 160 12.85 22.00 15.09
CA ASN A 160 12.40 22.94 16.12
C ASN A 160 10.86 23.03 16.27
N GLY A 161 10.16 21.89 16.22
CA GLY A 161 8.71 21.84 16.42
C GLY A 161 7.86 22.13 15.17
N LYS A 162 8.46 22.59 14.07
CA LYS A 162 7.75 23.03 12.85
C LYS A 162 8.41 22.47 11.58
N GLY A 163 7.66 22.48 10.49
CA GLY A 163 8.14 21.94 9.23
C GLY A 163 7.20 22.21 8.06
N VAL A 164 7.54 21.60 6.93
CA VAL A 164 6.78 21.69 5.69
C VAL A 164 6.70 20.30 5.06
N LEU A 165 5.49 19.89 4.71
CA LEU A 165 5.22 18.75 3.85
C LEU A 165 5.07 19.24 2.41
N LYS A 166 6.01 18.85 1.55
CA LYS A 166 6.05 19.18 0.12
C LYS A 166 5.36 18.09 -0.68
N MET A 167 4.16 18.37 -1.16
CA MET A 167 3.38 17.52 -2.05
C MET A 167 3.47 18.02 -3.49
N PRO A 168 3.15 17.20 -4.51
CA PRO A 168 3.15 17.67 -5.90
C PRO A 168 2.18 18.81 -6.19
N TYR A 169 1.18 19.01 -5.33
CA TYR A 169 0.16 20.05 -5.46
C TYR A 169 0.38 21.25 -4.53
N GLY A 170 1.47 21.28 -3.75
CA GLY A 170 1.78 22.43 -2.89
C GLY A 170 2.51 22.05 -1.61
N GLU A 171 2.87 23.10 -0.86
CA GLU A 171 3.53 22.98 0.43
C GLU A 171 2.49 23.13 1.55
N LEU A 172 2.48 22.17 2.47
CA LEU A 172 1.57 22.11 3.61
C LEU A 172 2.38 22.34 4.89
N PRO A 173 2.19 23.46 5.61
CA PRO A 173 2.84 23.68 6.90
C PRO A 173 2.46 22.58 7.89
N LEU A 174 3.43 22.15 8.70
CA LEU A 174 3.17 21.21 9.78
C LEU A 174 3.87 21.63 11.07
N ARG A 175 3.31 21.24 12.21
CA ARG A 175 3.84 21.52 13.54
C ARG A 175 3.36 20.51 14.56
N MET A 176 4.10 20.37 15.65
CA MET A 176 3.65 19.58 16.80
C MET A 176 3.05 20.48 17.88
N GLU A 177 1.93 20.07 18.44
CA GLU A 177 1.30 20.65 19.63
C GLU A 177 1.17 19.54 20.68
N GLY A 178 2.18 19.46 21.57
CA GLY A 178 2.29 18.33 22.50
C GLY A 178 2.51 17.01 21.75
N LYS A 179 1.53 16.09 21.84
CA LYS A 179 1.53 14.79 21.14
C LYS A 179 0.69 14.79 19.86
N THR A 180 0.16 15.95 19.47
CA THR A 180 -0.72 16.08 18.31
C THR A 180 0.08 16.69 17.16
N LEU A 181 0.02 16.04 16.00
CA LEU A 181 0.53 16.61 14.76
C LEU A 181 -0.56 17.51 14.15
N ILE A 182 -0.18 18.74 13.79
CA ILE A 182 -1.04 19.66 13.06
C ILE A 182 -0.49 19.80 11.64
N ILE A 183 -1.35 19.59 10.64
CA ILE A 183 -1.05 19.89 9.23
C ILE A 183 -2.06 20.94 8.76
N THR A 184 -1.55 22.06 8.24
CA THR A 184 -2.39 23.12 7.70
C THR A 184 -2.60 22.87 6.20
N ALA A 185 -3.83 22.48 5.82
CA ALA A 185 -4.21 22.28 4.43
C ALA A 185 -5.36 23.22 4.06
N ASN A 186 -5.27 23.88 2.91
CA ASN A 186 -6.25 24.88 2.46
C ASN A 186 -6.56 25.94 3.54
N ASN A 187 -5.52 26.45 4.21
CA ASN A 187 -5.61 27.44 5.30
C ASN A 187 -6.40 26.99 6.54
N THR A 188 -6.61 25.67 6.70
CA THR A 188 -7.29 25.09 7.87
C THR A 188 -6.35 24.12 8.57
N ASP A 189 -6.30 24.21 9.90
CA ASP A 189 -5.55 23.28 10.73
C ASP A 189 -6.30 21.96 10.91
N HIS A 190 -5.61 20.85 10.63
CA HIS A 190 -6.12 19.50 10.83
C HIS A 190 -5.26 18.79 11.88
N LYS A 191 -5.94 18.15 12.85
CA LYS A 191 -5.30 17.45 13.96
C LYS A 191 -5.16 15.97 13.66
N PHE A 192 -3.98 15.43 13.95
CA PHE A 192 -3.65 14.02 13.77
C PHE A 192 -3.03 13.47 15.05
N TYR A 193 -3.38 12.23 15.35
CA TYR A 193 -2.88 11.48 16.49
C TYR A 193 -2.03 10.32 16.02
N GLN A 194 -0.93 10.06 16.72
CA GLN A 194 -0.03 8.98 16.37
C GLN A 194 -0.72 7.64 16.66
N LEU A 195 -0.68 6.73 15.69
CA LEU A 195 -1.17 5.37 15.89
C LEU A 195 -0.16 4.57 16.73
N PRO A 196 -0.65 3.70 17.64
CA PRO A 196 0.23 2.81 18.40
C PRO A 196 0.85 1.75 17.48
N SER A 197 2.01 1.23 17.89
CA SER A 197 2.61 0.11 17.17
C SER A 197 1.73 -1.13 17.25
N VAL A 198 1.59 -1.83 16.13
CA VAL A 198 0.86 -3.10 16.01
C VAL A 198 1.79 -4.32 15.91
N ASN A 199 3.09 -4.12 16.10
CA ASN A 199 4.08 -5.18 15.86
C ASN A 199 3.86 -6.33 16.85
N GLY A 200 3.76 -7.54 16.32
CA GLY A 200 3.51 -8.75 17.11
C GLY A 200 2.05 -8.95 17.54
N ALA A 201 1.11 -8.14 17.04
CA ALA A 201 -0.32 -8.31 17.32
C ALA A 201 -0.78 -9.76 17.05
N LYS A 202 -1.64 -10.26 17.93
CA LYS A 202 -2.24 -11.59 17.86
C LYS A 202 -3.76 -11.48 17.95
N PHE A 203 -4.42 -12.33 17.19
CA PHE A 203 -5.86 -12.44 17.08
C PHE A 203 -6.30 -13.85 17.44
N ASN A 204 -7.49 -13.96 18.01
CA ASN A 204 -8.09 -15.22 18.40
C ASN A 204 -9.61 -15.13 18.27
N GLY A 205 -10.21 -16.11 17.61
CA GLY A 205 -11.65 -16.18 17.34
C GLY A 205 -11.99 -16.12 15.85
N THR A 206 -13.28 -16.33 15.56
CA THR A 206 -13.83 -16.26 14.22
C THR A 206 -14.46 -14.89 13.98
N TYR A 207 -14.10 -14.26 12.87
CA TYR A 207 -14.57 -12.95 12.45
C TYR A 207 -15.30 -13.08 11.13
N ILE A 208 -16.46 -12.42 11.03
CA ILE A 208 -17.32 -12.43 9.84
C ILE A 208 -17.46 -11.02 9.27
N MET A 209 -17.66 -10.95 7.96
CA MET A 209 -17.96 -9.70 7.24
C MET A 209 -19.44 -9.66 6.84
N THR A 210 -19.88 -8.54 6.28
CA THR A 210 -21.16 -8.50 5.55
C THR A 210 -21.13 -9.45 4.35
N GLU A 211 -22.30 -9.87 3.89
CA GLU A 211 -22.40 -10.74 2.71
C GLU A 211 -21.69 -10.12 1.50
N ALA A 212 -20.85 -10.94 0.85
CA ALA A 212 -20.12 -10.57 -0.35
C ALA A 212 -19.97 -11.82 -1.23
N TYR A 213 -20.11 -11.65 -2.55
CA TYR A 213 -19.98 -12.74 -3.52
C TYR A 213 -20.92 -13.94 -3.22
N GLY A 214 -22.13 -13.67 -2.74
CA GLY A 214 -23.17 -14.68 -2.47
C GLY A 214 -22.93 -15.55 -1.23
N LYS A 215 -22.04 -15.14 -0.31
CA LYS A 215 -21.81 -15.81 0.97
C LYS A 215 -21.37 -14.82 2.04
N ILE A 216 -21.37 -15.25 3.31
CA ILE A 216 -20.79 -14.50 4.43
C ILE A 216 -19.30 -14.87 4.54
N PRO A 217 -18.36 -13.98 4.16
CA PRO A 217 -16.94 -14.23 4.30
C PRO A 217 -16.55 -14.31 5.78
N SER A 218 -15.59 -15.17 6.09
CA SER A 218 -15.09 -15.30 7.46
C SER A 218 -13.62 -15.68 7.51
N ILE A 219 -12.97 -15.35 8.62
CA ILE A 219 -11.62 -15.79 8.95
C ILE A 219 -11.58 -16.19 10.42
N THR A 220 -10.94 -17.31 10.71
CA THR A 220 -10.72 -17.77 12.08
C THR A 220 -9.25 -17.64 12.41
N PHE A 221 -8.94 -16.98 13.51
CA PHE A 221 -7.59 -16.88 14.06
C PHE A 221 -7.45 -17.73 15.32
N SER A 222 -6.26 -18.27 15.54
CA SER A 222 -5.87 -18.91 16.80
C SER A 222 -4.73 -18.14 17.47
N ALA A 223 -4.68 -18.23 18.80
CA ALA A 223 -3.71 -17.53 19.63
C ALA A 223 -2.23 -17.86 19.30
N ASP A 224 -1.97 -19.01 18.69
CA ASP A 224 -0.63 -19.41 18.22
C ASP A 224 -0.21 -18.72 16.91
N GLY A 225 -1.02 -17.82 16.35
CA GLY A 225 -0.70 -17.07 15.13
C GLY A 225 -1.03 -17.81 13.85
N LYS A 226 -1.98 -18.76 13.88
CA LYS A 226 -2.53 -19.39 12.67
C LYS A 226 -3.86 -18.78 12.28
N PHE A 227 -4.24 -19.01 11.03
CA PHE A 227 -5.54 -18.61 10.51
C PHE A 227 -6.14 -19.67 9.58
N SER A 228 -7.47 -19.64 9.47
CA SER A 228 -8.25 -20.31 8.43
C SER A 228 -9.15 -19.28 7.77
N ASP A 229 -8.87 -18.97 6.52
CA ASP A 229 -9.61 -18.04 5.66
C ASP A 229 -10.70 -18.78 4.89
N ASN A 230 -11.93 -18.26 4.95
CA ASN A 230 -13.09 -18.71 4.20
C ASN A 230 -13.61 -17.60 3.24
N GLY A 231 -12.68 -16.89 2.61
CA GLY A 231 -12.93 -15.83 1.62
C GLY A 231 -12.96 -14.41 2.20
N ALA A 232 -12.60 -14.21 3.47
CA ALA A 232 -12.45 -12.86 4.01
C ALA A 232 -11.26 -12.14 3.36
N ILE A 233 -10.17 -12.87 3.08
CA ILE A 233 -8.98 -12.29 2.45
C ILE A 233 -9.27 -11.78 1.03
N ARG A 234 -10.17 -12.44 0.27
CA ARG A 234 -10.65 -11.96 -1.03
C ARG A 234 -11.25 -10.55 -0.96
N VAL A 235 -11.99 -10.27 0.11
CA VAL A 235 -12.66 -8.97 0.32
C VAL A 235 -11.64 -7.94 0.79
N LEU A 236 -10.81 -8.30 1.77
CA LEU A 236 -9.85 -7.39 2.39
C LEU A 236 -8.72 -6.94 1.47
N THR A 237 -8.44 -7.67 0.38
CA THR A 237 -7.47 -7.24 -0.64
C THR A 237 -8.00 -6.12 -1.54
N HIS A 238 -9.33 -5.91 -1.60
CA HIS A 238 -9.99 -4.94 -2.48
C HIS A 238 -9.59 -5.04 -3.97
N GLU A 239 -9.13 -6.21 -4.40
CA GLU A 239 -8.81 -6.45 -5.80
C GLU A 239 -10.11 -6.77 -6.56
N TYR A 240 -10.50 -5.85 -7.45
CA TYR A 240 -11.75 -5.90 -8.19
C TYR A 240 -11.71 -6.95 -9.31
N ASN A 241 -10.52 -7.31 -9.79
CA ASN A 241 -10.33 -8.30 -10.83
C ASN A 241 -9.92 -9.64 -10.21
N ASP A 242 -10.86 -10.58 -10.18
CA ASP A 242 -10.66 -11.90 -9.59
C ASP A 242 -9.43 -12.65 -10.15
N CYS A 243 -9.04 -12.45 -11.42
CA CYS A 243 -7.89 -13.17 -11.99
C CYS A 243 -6.54 -12.79 -11.39
N ILE A 244 -6.47 -11.60 -10.81
CA ILE A 244 -5.26 -11.08 -10.19
C ILE A 244 -5.43 -10.97 -8.68
N ASN A 245 -6.60 -11.32 -8.13
CA ASN A 245 -6.85 -11.29 -6.70
C ASN A 245 -6.12 -12.46 -6.00
N PRO A 246 -5.08 -12.18 -5.19
CA PRO A 246 -4.32 -13.25 -4.53
C PRO A 246 -5.15 -13.98 -3.45
N GLY A 247 -6.20 -13.32 -2.95
CA GLY A 247 -7.13 -13.83 -1.94
C GLY A 247 -8.31 -14.62 -2.52
N LEU A 248 -8.38 -14.84 -3.84
CA LEU A 248 -9.53 -15.47 -4.49
C LEU A 248 -9.86 -16.85 -3.90
N THR A 249 -8.82 -17.66 -3.64
CA THR A 249 -8.97 -19.02 -3.12
C THR A 249 -8.82 -19.03 -1.60
N PRO A 250 -9.83 -19.54 -0.84
CA PRO A 250 -9.72 -19.76 0.60
C PRO A 250 -8.54 -20.65 0.99
N GLY A 251 -8.18 -20.70 2.27
CA GLY A 251 -7.07 -21.54 2.72
C GLY A 251 -6.71 -21.33 4.19
N SER A 252 -5.56 -21.85 4.60
CA SER A 252 -5.07 -21.71 5.97
C SER A 252 -3.56 -21.55 5.99
N GLY A 253 -3.04 -21.06 7.12
CA GLY A 253 -1.61 -20.84 7.29
C GLY A 253 -1.28 -20.14 8.60
N SER A 254 -0.17 -19.41 8.58
CA SER A 254 0.29 -18.57 9.69
C SER A 254 0.30 -17.11 9.31
N TYR A 255 0.20 -16.22 10.29
CA TYR A 255 0.32 -14.78 10.04
C TYR A 255 1.31 -14.11 10.99
N THR A 256 1.88 -13.01 10.52
CA THR A 256 2.70 -12.09 11.31
C THR A 256 2.18 -10.68 11.13
N VAL A 257 2.31 -9.85 12.17
CA VAL A 257 1.97 -8.43 12.11
C VAL A 257 3.21 -7.61 12.41
N GLN A 258 3.60 -6.75 11.48
CA GLN A 258 4.77 -5.89 11.61
C GLN A 258 4.57 -4.63 10.77
N ASP A 259 4.98 -3.47 11.29
CA ASP A 259 5.02 -2.18 10.61
C ASP A 259 3.72 -1.88 9.85
N TYR A 260 2.60 -2.02 10.54
CA TYR A 260 1.24 -1.81 10.01
C TYR A 260 0.86 -2.69 8.81
N THR A 261 1.51 -3.85 8.69
CA THR A 261 1.20 -4.92 7.73
C THR A 261 0.86 -6.20 8.50
N ILE A 262 -0.24 -6.84 8.13
CA ILE A 262 -0.41 -8.28 8.36
C ILE A 262 0.06 -9.05 7.13
N THR A 263 0.93 -10.03 7.35
CA THR A 263 1.39 -10.95 6.32
C THR A 263 0.78 -12.32 6.57
N PHE A 264 -0.09 -12.77 5.67
CA PHE A 264 -0.66 -14.11 5.65
C PHE A 264 0.25 -15.03 4.83
N ASN A 265 0.85 -16.04 5.48
CA ASN A 265 1.65 -17.08 4.84
C ASN A 265 0.80 -18.35 4.76
N TYR A 266 0.22 -18.60 3.59
CA TYR A 266 -0.62 -19.77 3.34
C TYR A 266 0.23 -21.04 3.22
N ASN A 267 -0.35 -22.18 3.61
CA ASN A 267 0.29 -23.49 3.50
C ASN A 267 0.55 -23.93 2.04
N ASP A 268 -0.16 -23.34 1.08
CA ASP A 268 0.05 -23.54 -0.36
C ASP A 268 1.19 -22.68 -0.95
N GLY A 269 1.89 -21.91 -0.10
CA GLY A 269 3.01 -21.06 -0.49
C GLY A 269 2.62 -19.62 -0.84
N ARG A 270 1.33 -19.27 -0.93
CA ARG A 270 0.92 -17.88 -1.15
C ARG A 270 1.31 -17.00 0.04
N LYS A 271 1.81 -15.80 -0.26
CA LYS A 271 2.08 -14.74 0.73
C LYS A 271 1.24 -13.52 0.36
N ILE A 272 0.34 -13.13 1.26
CA ILE A 272 -0.58 -12.00 1.04
C ILE A 272 -0.35 -10.96 2.13
N LYS A 273 -0.02 -9.73 1.73
CA LYS A 273 0.14 -8.59 2.63
C LYS A 273 -1.12 -7.74 2.60
N ILE A 274 -1.61 -7.36 3.77
CA ILE A 274 -2.73 -6.45 3.93
C ILE A 274 -2.35 -5.41 4.99
N ALA A 275 -2.78 -4.16 4.79
CA ALA A 275 -2.65 -3.12 5.79
C ALA A 275 -3.38 -3.48 7.09
N PHE A 276 -2.75 -3.16 8.21
CA PHE A 276 -3.34 -3.25 9.53
C PHE A 276 -2.93 -2.02 10.35
N LEU A 277 -3.79 -1.00 10.36
CA LEU A 277 -3.52 0.28 11.01
C LEU A 277 -3.59 0.16 12.55
N GLY A 278 -4.38 -0.79 13.07
CA GLY A 278 -4.57 -0.97 14.51
C GLY A 278 -5.42 0.12 15.17
N THR A 279 -6.22 0.86 14.40
CA THR A 279 -7.17 1.85 14.93
C THR A 279 -8.12 1.16 15.91
N GLU A 280 -8.21 1.71 17.12
CA GLU A 280 -9.00 1.16 18.23
C GLU A 280 -8.60 -0.26 18.69
N TYR A 281 -7.51 -0.82 18.16
CA TYR A 281 -7.03 -2.14 18.55
C TYR A 281 -6.16 -2.05 19.80
N ASP A 282 -6.51 -2.81 20.83
CA ASP A 282 -5.67 -3.05 21.99
C ASP A 282 -4.90 -4.36 21.81
N ILE A 283 -3.57 -4.28 21.76
CA ILE A 283 -2.68 -5.44 21.59
C ILE A 283 -2.81 -6.48 22.71
N ASN A 284 -3.31 -6.06 23.88
CA ASN A 284 -3.58 -6.97 25.00
C ASN A 284 -4.92 -7.71 24.85
N ASN A 285 -5.80 -7.24 23.97
CA ASN A 285 -7.05 -7.89 23.63
C ASN A 285 -6.91 -8.66 22.32
N GLN A 286 -6.60 -9.95 22.41
CA GLN A 286 -6.48 -10.80 21.22
C GLN A 286 -7.84 -11.17 20.60
N SER A 287 -8.95 -10.92 21.28
CA SER A 287 -10.28 -11.32 20.83
C SER A 287 -11.27 -10.14 20.85
N PRO A 288 -10.95 -9.01 20.19
CA PRO A 288 -11.84 -7.85 20.16
C PRO A 288 -13.18 -8.22 19.51
N ALA A 289 -14.26 -7.53 19.90
CA ALA A 289 -15.59 -7.74 19.33
C ALA A 289 -15.64 -7.36 17.84
N VAL A 290 -14.83 -6.36 17.44
CA VAL A 290 -14.66 -5.94 16.05
C VAL A 290 -13.17 -5.87 15.75
N LEU A 291 -12.77 -6.45 14.63
CA LEU A 291 -11.42 -6.38 14.10
C LEU A 291 -11.44 -5.61 12.78
N ARG A 292 -10.69 -4.53 12.68
CA ARG A 292 -10.58 -3.70 11.47
C ARG A 292 -9.31 -4.05 10.71
N MET A 293 -9.43 -4.37 9.43
CA MET A 293 -8.29 -4.72 8.56
C MET A 293 -8.43 -4.07 7.19
N SER A 294 -7.35 -4.09 6.39
CA SER A 294 -7.23 -3.40 5.10
C SER A 294 -6.98 -1.89 5.21
N ASN A 295 -6.69 -1.28 4.06
CA ASN A 295 -6.53 0.18 3.94
C ASN A 295 -7.84 0.97 4.05
N ASN A 296 -8.99 0.30 4.00
CA ASN A 296 -10.29 0.91 4.26
C ASN A 296 -10.77 0.65 5.70
N GLU A 297 -9.98 -0.07 6.52
CA GLU A 297 -10.32 -0.43 7.91
C GLU A 297 -11.65 -1.18 8.02
N ASP A 298 -11.88 -2.12 7.09
CA ASP A 298 -13.12 -2.89 6.99
C ASP A 298 -13.39 -3.62 8.30
N PRO A 299 -14.58 -3.43 8.90
CA PRO A 299 -14.93 -4.08 10.14
C PRO A 299 -15.28 -5.54 9.90
N MET A 300 -14.72 -6.42 10.72
CA MET A 300 -15.14 -7.81 10.85
C MET A 300 -15.64 -8.04 12.28
N THR A 301 -16.85 -8.56 12.41
CA THR A 301 -17.48 -8.78 13.73
C THR A 301 -17.19 -10.19 14.21
N ARG A 302 -16.84 -10.33 15.49
CA ARG A 302 -16.61 -11.64 16.09
C ARG A 302 -17.90 -12.44 16.18
N ARG A 303 -17.83 -13.74 15.88
CA ARG A 303 -18.92 -14.71 16.02
C ARG A 303 -18.70 -15.64 17.22
#